data_AF-A0A2G6PEE8-F1
#
_entry.id   AF-A0A2G6PEE8-F1
#
_cell.length_a   1.000
_cell.length_b   1.000
_cell.length_c   1.000
_cell.angle_alpha   90.00
_cell.angle_beta   90.00
_cell.angle_gamma   90.00
#
_symmetry.space_group_name_H-M   'P 1'
#
loop_
_entity.id
_entity.type
_entity.pdbx_description
1 polymer ?
#
loop_
_entity_poly.entity_id
_entity_poly.type
_entity_poly.pdbx_seq_one_letter_code
_entity_poly.pdbx_strand_id
1 'polypeptide(L)'
;MFLCICKSVTDREIRHMVDEGARTMGDLNIRFGIGNECGKCINDVNQYLDTCLAELNSTPEEAPRPSVETRPEQTKPVDTPPERDAWFAIDL
;
A
#
# COMPACT_ATOMS: atom_id res chain seq x y z
N MET A 1 -0.78 -7.88 -12.07
CA MET A 1 0.68 -7.98 -12.29
C MET A 1 1.43 -7.38 -11.11
N PHE A 2 2.69 -7.78 -10.87
CA PHE A 2 3.57 -7.05 -9.96
C PHE A 2 4.13 -5.82 -10.67
N LEU A 3 3.96 -4.65 -10.06
CA LEU A 3 4.51 -3.38 -10.55
C LEU A 3 5.82 -3.03 -9.83
N CYS A 4 6.01 -3.45 -8.58
CA CYS A 4 7.30 -3.34 -7.88
C CYS A 4 7.72 -4.70 -7.32
N ILE A 5 8.77 -5.28 -7.89
CA ILE A 5 9.29 -6.59 -7.45
C ILE A 5 9.97 -6.49 -6.07
N CYS A 6 10.76 -5.44 -5.85
CA CYS A 6 11.47 -5.21 -4.58
C CYS A 6 10.52 -5.18 -3.37
N LYS A 7 9.34 -4.58 -3.54
CA LYS A 7 8.34 -4.42 -2.48
C LYS A 7 7.14 -5.36 -2.62
N SER A 8 7.18 -6.26 -3.61
CA SER A 8 6.07 -7.17 -3.94
C SER A 8 4.72 -6.47 -4.10
N VAL A 9 4.70 -5.30 -4.76
CA VAL A 9 3.47 -4.51 -4.95
C VAL A 9 2.84 -4.85 -6.29
N THR A 10 1.53 -5.10 -6.27
CA THR A 10 0.69 -5.46 -7.39
C THR A 10 -0.12 -4.28 -7.93
N ASP A 11 -0.58 -4.40 -9.17
CA ASP A 11 -1.56 -3.51 -9.79
C ASP A 11 -2.83 -3.33 -8.95
N ARG A 12 -3.34 -4.41 -8.35
CA ARG A 12 -4.53 -4.38 -7.50
C ARG A 12 -4.34 -3.51 -6.26
N GLU A 13 -3.18 -3.60 -5.63
CA GLU A 13 -2.86 -2.77 -4.46
C GLU A 13 -2.73 -1.29 -4.84
N ILE A 14 -2.14 -0.97 -5.99
CA ILE A 14 -2.08 0.42 -6.46
C ILE A 14 -3.47 0.94 -6.78
N ARG A 15 -4.31 0.15 -7.46
CA ARG A 15 -5.69 0.53 -7.76
C ARG A 15 -6.51 0.76 -6.48
N HIS A 16 -6.37 -0.14 -5.50
CA HIS A 16 -7.01 0.02 -4.20
C HIS A 16 -6.57 1.31 -3.50
N MET A 17 -5.27 1.64 -3.51
CA MET A 17 -4.80 2.90 -2.94
C MET A 17 -5.37 4.12 -3.67
N VAL A 18 -5.53 4.04 -4.99
CA VAL A 18 -6.18 5.09 -5.78
C VAL A 18 -7.65 5.23 -5.38
N ASP A 19 -8.38 4.13 -5.18
CA ASP A 19 -9.75 4.17 -4.67
C ASP A 19 -9.81 4.79 -3.24
N GLU A 20 -8.80 4.55 -2.41
CA GLU A 20 -8.63 5.17 -1.09
C GLU A 20 -8.17 6.64 -1.11
N GLY A 21 -7.84 7.20 -2.28
CA GLY A 21 -7.49 8.60 -2.44
C GLY A 21 -6.02 8.91 -2.78
N ALA A 22 -5.17 7.91 -3.02
CA ALA A 22 -3.81 8.16 -3.51
C ALA A 22 -3.85 8.79 -4.91
N ARG A 23 -3.13 9.89 -5.12
CA ARG A 23 -3.12 10.64 -6.39
C ARG A 23 -1.72 10.82 -6.96
N THR A 24 -0.69 10.52 -6.19
CA THR A 24 0.71 10.74 -6.57
C THR A 24 1.57 9.52 -6.29
N MET A 25 2.70 9.43 -6.99
CA MET A 25 3.74 8.44 -6.69
C MET A 25 4.25 8.57 -5.24
N GLY A 26 4.25 9.78 -4.68
CA GLY A 26 4.61 10.03 -3.29
C GLY A 26 3.66 9.33 -2.31
N ASP A 27 2.36 9.33 -2.58
CA ASP A 27 1.36 8.64 -1.76
C ASP A 27 1.61 7.13 -1.74
N LEU A 28 1.90 6.56 -2.91
CA LEU A 28 2.24 5.14 -3.04
C LEU A 28 3.58 4.80 -2.39
N ASN A 29 4.57 5.70 -2.48
CA ASN A 29 5.87 5.55 -1.82
C ASN A 29 5.75 5.53 -0.30
N ILE A 30 4.98 6.47 0.28
CA ILE A 30 4.77 6.55 1.73
C ILE A 30 4.11 5.27 2.26
N ARG A 31 3.23 4.65 1.47
CA ARG A 31 2.47 3.44 1.87
C ARG A 31 3.27 2.16 1.66
N PHE A 32 3.93 2.01 0.53
CA PHE A 32 4.54 0.74 0.10
C PHE A 32 6.07 0.75 0.00
N GLY A 33 6.70 1.92 0.06
CA GLY A 33 8.15 2.09 -0.15
C GLY A 33 8.59 1.85 -1.60
N ILE A 34 7.68 1.92 -2.56
CA ILE A 34 8.00 1.69 -3.97
C ILE A 34 8.94 2.76 -4.52
N GLY A 35 9.90 2.35 -5.36
CA GLY A 35 10.89 3.25 -5.92
C GLY A 35 12.11 3.54 -5.03
N ASN A 36 12.09 3.14 -3.74
CA ASN A 36 13.20 3.40 -2.81
C ASN A 36 14.36 2.41 -2.89
N GLU A 37 14.24 1.33 -3.67
CA GLU A 37 15.25 0.28 -3.76
C GLU A 37 16.00 0.31 -5.09
N CYS A 38 15.54 -0.41 -6.12
CA CYS A 38 16.19 -0.39 -7.43
C CYS A 38 15.68 0.71 -8.37
N GLY A 39 14.57 1.38 -8.04
CA GLY A 39 13.96 2.46 -8.84
C GLY A 39 13.32 2.03 -10.18
N LYS A 40 13.50 0.78 -10.64
CA LYS A 40 13.05 0.33 -11.97
C LYS A 40 11.54 0.41 -12.19
N CYS A 41 10.75 0.31 -11.12
CA CYS A 41 9.29 0.36 -11.19
C CYS A 41 8.72 1.78 -11.36
N ILE A 42 9.52 2.84 -11.22
CA ILE A 42 9.00 4.21 -11.11
C ILE A 42 8.19 4.60 -12.35
N ASN A 43 8.70 4.32 -13.55
CA ASN A 43 7.99 4.68 -14.78
C ASN A 43 6.67 3.90 -14.94
N ASP A 44 6.75 2.57 -14.77
CA ASP A 44 5.61 1.67 -14.94
C ASP A 44 4.49 1.96 -13.92
N VAL A 45 4.88 2.25 -12.66
CA VAL A 45 3.92 2.62 -11.62
C VAL A 45 3.27 3.96 -11.91
N ASN A 46 4.02 4.98 -12.35
CA ASN A 46 3.43 6.28 -12.71
C ASN A 46 2.42 6.13 -13.85
N GLN A 47 2.78 5.39 -14.90
CA GLN A 47 1.88 5.13 -16.02
C GLN A 47 0.60 4.40 -15.58
N TYR A 48 0.74 3.41 -14.68
CA TYR A 48 -0.42 2.69 -14.15
C TYR A 48 -1.29 3.57 -13.24
N LEU A 49 -0.67 4.41 -12.41
CA LEU A 49 -1.34 5.40 -11.58
C LEU A 49 -2.16 6.35 -12.46
N ASP A 50 -1.56 6.93 -13.49
CA ASP A 50 -2.24 7.83 -14.43
C ASP A 50 -3.44 7.15 -15.11
N THR A 51 -3.29 5.87 -15.49
CA THR A 51 -4.38 5.08 -16.06
C THR A 51 -5.54 4.94 -15.07
N CYS A 52 -5.26 4.60 -13.80
CA CYS A 52 -6.29 4.51 -12.77
C CYS A 52 -7.00 5.84 -12.53
N LEU A 53 -6.26 6.95 -12.52
CA LEU A 53 -6.83 8.30 -12.33
C LEU A 53 -7.69 8.73 -13.52
N ALA A 54 -7.29 8.39 -14.75
CA ALA A 54 -8.08 8.64 -15.94
C ALA A 54 -9.40 7.85 -15.92
N GLU A 55 -9.38 6.60 -15.47
CA GLU A 55 -10.59 5.78 -15.32
C GLU A 55 -11.59 6.38 -14.32
N LEU A 56 -11.12 6.92 -13.19
CA LEU A 56 -11.99 7.60 -12.22
C LEU A 56 -12.69 8.84 -12.81
N ASN A 57 -12.00 9.57 -13.69
CA ASN A 57 -12.53 10.78 -14.32
C ASN A 57 -13.46 10.51 -15.51
N SER A 58 -13.54 9.26 -15.98
CA SER A 58 -14.21 8.91 -17.25
C SER A 58 -15.61 8.32 -17.08
N THR A 59 -16.27 8.45 -15.92
CA THR A 59 -17.57 7.81 -15.68
C THR A 59 -18.64 8.27 -16.68
N PRO A 60 -19.22 7.36 -17.50
CA PRO A 60 -20.61 7.48 -17.91
C PRO A 60 -21.49 7.08 -16.72
N GLU A 61 -22.58 7.81 -16.52
CA GLU A 61 -23.58 7.60 -15.47
C GLU A 61 -24.24 6.19 -15.51
N GLU A 62 -24.49 5.61 -14.32
CA GLU A 62 -25.57 4.65 -13.94
C GLU A 62 -25.21 3.29 -13.24
N ALA A 63 -25.30 3.35 -11.90
CA ALA A 63 -25.61 2.43 -10.76
C ALA A 63 -26.02 0.92 -10.92
N PRO A 64 -26.10 0.11 -9.82
CA PRO A 64 -25.94 0.42 -8.39
C PRO A 64 -24.87 -0.40 -7.65
N ARG A 65 -24.29 0.26 -6.65
CA ARG A 65 -23.34 -0.27 -5.67
C ARG A 65 -24.08 -1.00 -4.54
N PRO A 66 -23.73 -2.25 -4.19
CA PRO A 66 -24.16 -2.82 -2.92
C PRO A 66 -23.31 -2.22 -1.80
N SER A 67 -24.01 -1.66 -0.82
CA SER A 67 -23.48 -1.14 0.43
C SER A 67 -22.93 -2.26 1.32
N VAL A 68 -21.67 -2.12 1.74
CA VAL A 68 -21.06 -2.64 2.99
C VAL A 68 -20.86 -4.17 2.99
N GLU A 69 -19.66 -4.71 3.18
CA GLU A 69 -19.12 -5.03 4.51
C GLU A 69 -17.58 -5.16 4.53
N THR A 70 -16.97 -4.32 5.39
CA THR A 70 -15.94 -4.68 6.39
C THR A 70 -14.56 -5.18 5.92
N ARG A 71 -13.66 -4.20 5.82
CA ARG A 71 -12.24 -4.20 6.22
C ARG A 71 -11.82 -5.35 7.18
N PRO A 72 -10.71 -6.04 6.88
CA PRO A 72 -9.63 -6.25 7.86
C PRO A 72 -8.42 -5.42 7.40
N GLU A 73 -8.28 -4.19 7.86
CA GLU A 73 -7.35 -3.81 8.94
C GLU A 73 -6.06 -4.60 8.80
N GLN A 74 -5.28 -4.29 7.76
CA GLN A 74 -3.88 -4.68 7.70
C GLN A 74 -3.16 -3.84 8.76
N THR A 75 -3.20 -4.32 10.00
CA THR A 75 -2.32 -3.85 11.07
C THR A 75 -0.88 -4.07 10.63
N LYS A 76 -0.14 -2.97 10.52
CA LYS A 76 1.32 -2.96 10.44
C LYS A 76 1.91 -3.93 11.46
N PRO A 77 2.92 -4.75 11.11
CA PRO A 77 3.75 -5.41 12.12
C PRO A 77 4.38 -4.33 12.99
N VAL A 78 4.09 -4.37 14.30
CA VAL A 78 4.76 -3.54 15.27
C VAL A 78 6.17 -4.12 15.47
N ASP A 79 7.19 -3.40 15.02
CA ASP A 79 8.57 -3.64 15.43
C ASP A 79 8.64 -3.39 16.94
N THR A 80 8.58 -4.46 17.73
CA THR A 80 8.93 -4.41 19.15
C THR A 80 10.31 -5.04 19.28
N PRO A 81 11.35 -4.26 19.59
CA PRO A 81 12.63 -4.80 20.01
C PRO A 81 12.42 -5.67 21.26
N PRO A 82 13.08 -6.83 21.41
CA PRO A 82 12.93 -7.63 22.62
C PRO A 82 13.51 -6.84 23.81
N GLU A 83 12.60 -6.38 24.68
CA GLU A 83 12.95 -5.87 26.01
C GLU A 83 13.58 -7.00 26.82
N ARG A 84 14.80 -6.70 27.27
CA ARG A 84 15.59 -7.53 28.17
C ARG A 84 14.98 -7.44 29.57
N ASP A 85 14.27 -8.48 29.99
CA ASP A 85 13.95 -8.71 31.40
C ASP A 85 14.63 -10.01 31.85
N ALA A 86 15.79 -9.90 32.51
CA ALA A 86 15.88 -9.75 33.97
C ALA A 86 15.66 -11.09 34.71
N TRP A 87 16.49 -12.09 34.41
CA TRP A 87 16.71 -13.24 35.29
C TRP A 87 17.81 -13.00 36.34
N PHE A 88 18.23 -11.75 36.53
CA PHE A 88 19.11 -11.34 37.63
C PHE A 88 18.31 -10.64 38.73
N ALA A 89 17.55 -11.45 39.48
CA ALA A 89 17.21 -11.26 40.89
C ALA A 89 16.68 -12.64 41.35
N ILE A 90 17.38 -13.39 42.21
CA ILE A 90 17.39 -13.19 43.66
C ILE A 90 18.64 -13.86 44.26
N ASP A 91 19.28 -13.11 45.16
CA ASP A 91 20.20 -13.56 46.21
C ASP A 91 19.62 -14.74 47.02
N LEU A 92 20.18 -15.95 46.85
CA LEU A 92 20.44 -16.94 47.91
C LEU A 92 21.46 -17.99 47.45
#